data_AF-A0AAJ8M0D1-F1
#
_entry.id   AF-A0AAJ8M0D1-F1
#
_cell.length_a   1.000
_cell.length_b   1.000
_cell.length_c   1.000
_cell.angle_alpha   90.00
_cell.angle_beta   90.00
_cell.angle_gamma   90.00
#
_symmetry.space_group_name_H-M   'P 1'
#
loop_
_entity.id
_entity.type
_entity.pdbx_description
1 polymer ?
#
loop_
_entity_poly.entity_id
_entity_poly.type
_entity_poly.pdbx_seq_one_letter_code
_entity_poly.pdbx_strand_id
1 'polypeptide(L)'
;MAIPSVIQDQDPADPLLLLPIPEQLPFSPVSGLPAIVSAIDAYLTDAVSSDVPSMPVIASVIRQATRNAQSLLNAARAGAAEAREELDQVDVRLREVEYERDRVRKETEKCLRYEPIHSAMDSPSVETFFEKVEPSMIEQLSPTHEDHQQTLTITRLEHELEEILKREAQAAQLTKDRDAYIRAKKEIKMKTDAVDVHLGNFAKTANAVGSKVKDVAEVHAPTVSVSSGPS
;
A
#
# COMPACT_ATOMS: atom_id res chain seq x y z
N MET A 1 45.22 -10.96 -39.59
CA MET A 1 44.26 -9.95 -39.11
C MET A 1 43.81 -9.14 -40.32
N ALA A 2 42.54 -9.23 -40.68
CA ALA A 2 42.00 -8.46 -41.81
C ALA A 2 41.82 -7.01 -41.38
N ILE A 3 42.47 -6.08 -42.08
CA ILE A 3 42.30 -4.64 -41.88
C ILE A 3 40.99 -4.26 -42.57
N PRO A 4 40.04 -3.60 -41.88
CA PRO A 4 38.77 -3.22 -42.49
C PRO A 4 38.99 -2.24 -43.65
N SER A 5 38.31 -2.50 -44.77
CA SER A 5 38.43 -1.74 -46.02
C SER A 5 37.62 -0.44 -46.03
N VAL A 6 36.81 -0.20 -45.00
CA VAL A 6 35.98 1.00 -44.85
C VAL A 6 36.12 1.48 -43.42
N ILE A 7 36.64 2.69 -43.27
CA ILE A 7 36.59 3.44 -42.01
C ILE A 7 35.17 4.03 -41.97
N GLN A 8 34.31 3.54 -41.07
CA GLN A 8 32.99 4.14 -40.87
C GLN A 8 33.16 5.57 -40.33
N ASP A 9 32.34 6.49 -40.82
CA ASP A 9 32.24 7.83 -40.25
C ASP A 9 31.83 7.73 -38.78
N GLN A 10 32.50 8.52 -37.94
CA GLN A 10 32.35 8.47 -36.48
C GLN A 10 30.93 8.88 -36.05
N ASP A 11 30.34 8.09 -35.16
CA ASP A 11 28.99 8.30 -34.63
C ASP A 11 28.97 9.54 -33.72
N PRO A 12 28.03 10.50 -33.89
CA PRO A 12 27.91 11.68 -33.03
C PRO A 12 27.69 11.35 -31.54
N ALA A 13 27.33 10.11 -31.20
CA ALA A 13 27.19 9.63 -29.83
C ALA A 13 28.47 8.98 -29.25
N ASP A 14 29.62 9.06 -29.94
CA ASP A 14 30.88 8.51 -29.42
C ASP A 14 31.31 9.27 -28.14
N PRO A 15 31.43 8.59 -26.97
CA PRO A 15 31.82 9.24 -25.71
C PRO A 15 33.23 9.85 -25.76
N LEU A 16 34.04 9.54 -26.78
CA LEU A 16 35.33 10.19 -27.03
C LEU A 16 35.20 11.55 -27.75
N LEU A 17 34.06 11.83 -28.41
CA LEU A 17 33.73 13.13 -29.03
C LEU A 17 33.08 14.11 -28.04
N LEU A 18 32.60 13.61 -26.90
CA LEU A 18 31.89 14.40 -25.87
C LEU A 18 32.83 15.01 -24.81
N LEU A 19 34.14 15.06 -25.05
CA LEU A 19 35.00 15.90 -24.22
C LEU A 19 34.65 17.36 -24.55
N PRO A 20 34.07 18.14 -23.62
CA PRO A 20 33.81 19.54 -23.87
C PRO A 20 35.13 20.22 -24.19
N ILE A 21 35.16 20.88 -25.34
CA ILE A 21 36.28 21.70 -25.75
C ILE A 21 36.41 22.78 -24.68
N PRO A 22 37.56 22.91 -24.01
CA PRO A 22 37.72 23.89 -22.93
C PRO A 22 37.36 25.30 -23.43
N GLU A 23 36.63 26.07 -22.62
CA GLU A 23 36.09 27.39 -22.99
C GLU A 23 37.17 28.37 -23.49
N GLN A 24 38.40 28.18 -23.06
CA GLN A 24 39.56 28.92 -23.56
C GLN A 24 40.59 27.94 -24.12
N LEU A 25 40.58 27.81 -25.43
CA LEU A 25 41.67 27.19 -26.16
C LEU A 25 42.91 28.10 -26.07
N PRO A 26 44.02 27.68 -25.45
CA PRO A 26 45.33 28.31 -25.61
C PRO A 26 45.65 28.64 -27.08
N PHE A 27 46.31 29.78 -27.30
CA PHE A 27 46.72 30.25 -28.63
C PHE A 27 47.40 29.14 -29.42
N SER A 28 46.83 28.81 -30.58
CA SER A 28 47.35 27.79 -31.47
C SER A 28 48.79 28.12 -31.88
N PRO A 29 49.77 27.21 -31.68
CA PRO A 29 51.14 27.41 -32.13
C PRO A 29 51.26 27.43 -33.66
N VAL A 30 50.19 27.06 -34.38
CA VAL A 30 50.14 26.97 -35.84
C VAL A 30 50.29 28.34 -36.51
N SER A 31 49.93 29.43 -35.83
CA SER A 31 50.10 30.80 -36.35
C SER A 31 51.57 31.22 -36.46
N GLY A 32 52.45 30.65 -35.64
CA GLY A 32 53.89 30.97 -35.63
C GLY A 32 54.75 30.07 -36.51
N LEU A 33 54.24 28.89 -36.92
CA LEU A 33 54.98 27.93 -37.75
C LEU A 33 55.37 28.48 -39.14
N PRO A 34 54.53 29.23 -39.87
CA PRO A 34 54.90 29.76 -41.19
C PRO A 34 56.12 30.68 -41.13
N ALA A 35 56.23 31.49 -40.08
CA ALA A 35 57.37 32.40 -39.87
C ALA A 35 58.66 31.66 -39.50
N ILE A 36 58.56 30.53 -38.80
CA ILE A 36 59.70 29.67 -38.50
C ILE A 36 60.16 28.94 -39.76
N VAL A 37 59.23 28.41 -40.55
CA VAL A 37 59.51 27.71 -41.80
C VAL A 37 60.17 28.65 -42.81
N SER A 38 59.65 29.88 -42.98
CA SER A 38 60.27 30.87 -43.87
C SER A 38 61.66 31.30 -43.41
N ALA A 39 61.90 31.41 -42.11
CA ALA A 39 63.23 31.72 -41.56
C ALA A 39 64.24 30.59 -41.79
N ILE A 40 63.81 29.32 -41.69
CA ILE A 40 64.65 28.16 -41.99
C ILE A 40 64.96 28.09 -43.50
N ASP A 41 63.97 28.34 -44.34
CA ASP A 41 64.11 28.31 -45.80
C ASP A 41 65.04 29.42 -46.30
N ALA A 42 64.91 30.64 -45.74
CA ALA A 42 65.84 31.75 -45.98
C ALA A 42 67.28 31.41 -45.54
N TYR A 43 67.45 30.73 -44.41
CA TYR A 43 68.77 30.30 -43.91
C TYR A 43 69.42 29.21 -44.77
N LEU A 44 68.62 28.33 -45.38
CA LEU A 44 69.09 27.27 -46.28
C LEU A 44 69.42 27.78 -47.68
N THR A 45 68.73 28.82 -48.15
CA THR A 45 68.85 29.35 -49.53
C THR A 45 69.84 30.49 -49.66
N ASP A 46 69.96 31.36 -48.63
CA ASP A 46 70.76 32.57 -48.69
C ASP A 46 71.72 32.65 -47.49
N ALA A 47 72.76 31.81 -47.50
CA ALA A 47 73.71 31.69 -46.38
C ALA A 47 74.69 32.88 -46.24
N VAL A 48 74.59 33.91 -47.10
CA VAL A 48 75.60 34.98 -47.25
C VAL A 48 75.05 36.40 -46.98
N SER A 49 73.74 36.59 -46.85
CA SER A 49 73.16 37.92 -46.58
C SER A 49 73.02 38.22 -45.08
N SER A 50 73.33 39.46 -44.67
CA SER A 50 73.33 39.90 -43.26
C SER A 50 71.95 40.03 -42.62
N ASP A 51 70.89 39.89 -43.40
CA ASP A 51 69.50 40.07 -42.96
C ASP A 51 68.82 38.76 -42.54
N VAL A 52 69.50 37.61 -42.68
CA VAL A 52 68.96 36.31 -42.28
C VAL A 52 69.19 36.08 -40.77
N PRO A 53 68.14 35.72 -39.99
CA PRO A 53 68.28 35.43 -38.57
C PRO A 53 69.25 34.27 -38.33
N SER A 54 70.17 34.45 -37.38
CA SER A 54 71.18 33.42 -37.09
C SER A 54 70.56 32.13 -36.55
N MET A 55 71.19 30.98 -36.84
CA MET A 55 70.70 29.66 -36.43
C MET A 55 70.40 29.50 -34.92
N PRO A 56 71.15 30.13 -34.00
CA PRO A 56 70.80 30.13 -32.57
C PRO A 56 69.45 30.81 -32.27
N VAL A 57 69.09 31.85 -33.03
CA VAL A 57 67.79 32.56 -32.91
C VAL A 57 66.67 31.69 -33.45
N ILE A 58 66.85 31.04 -34.59
CA ILE A 58 65.86 30.08 -35.12
C ILE A 58 65.63 28.94 -34.12
N ALA A 59 66.70 28.39 -33.54
CA ALA A 59 66.62 27.32 -32.53
C ALA A 59 65.99 27.78 -31.20
N SER A 60 66.06 29.06 -30.84
CA SER A 60 65.38 29.57 -29.64
C SER A 60 63.87 29.71 -29.88
N VAL A 61 63.46 30.19 -31.06
CA VAL A 61 62.05 30.29 -31.46
C VAL A 61 61.40 28.92 -31.57
N ILE A 62 62.09 27.92 -32.14
CA ILE A 62 61.59 26.52 -32.17
C ILE A 62 61.37 25.99 -30.74
N ARG A 63 62.36 26.17 -29.85
CA ARG A 63 62.24 25.72 -28.44
C ARG A 63 61.09 26.41 -27.71
N GLN A 64 60.86 27.70 -27.98
CA GLN A 64 59.72 28.42 -27.43
C GLN A 64 58.39 27.88 -27.96
N ALA A 65 58.30 27.61 -29.26
CA ALA A 65 57.12 26.98 -29.87
C ALA A 65 56.84 25.59 -29.28
N THR A 66 57.86 24.76 -29.06
CA THR A 66 57.71 23.43 -28.43
C THR A 66 57.23 23.55 -26.98
N ARG A 67 57.77 24.50 -26.20
CA ARG A 67 57.31 24.74 -24.81
C ARG A 67 55.85 25.20 -24.78
N ASN A 68 55.46 26.08 -25.69
CA ASN A 68 54.09 26.55 -25.81
C ASN A 68 53.14 25.39 -26.18
N ALA A 69 53.53 24.55 -27.15
CA ALA A 69 52.77 23.36 -27.53
C ALA A 69 52.64 22.34 -26.38
N GLN A 70 53.69 22.14 -25.58
CA GLN A 70 53.63 21.26 -24.42
C GLN A 70 52.74 21.82 -23.32
N SER A 71 52.80 23.13 -23.06
CA SER A 71 51.90 23.80 -22.12
C SER A 71 50.44 23.66 -22.56
N LEU A 72 50.18 23.83 -23.85
CA LEU A 72 48.87 23.64 -24.48
C LEU A 72 48.35 22.23 -24.25
N LEU A 73 49.15 21.21 -24.56
CA LEU A 73 48.78 19.82 -24.41
C LEU A 73 48.53 19.44 -22.93
N ASN A 74 49.31 19.98 -22.00
CA ASN A 74 49.07 19.77 -20.58
C ASN A 74 47.77 20.44 -20.11
N ALA A 75 47.47 21.66 -20.57
CA ALA A 75 46.21 22.34 -20.28
C ALA A 75 45.00 21.59 -20.86
N ALA A 76 45.09 21.12 -22.10
CA ALA A 76 44.04 20.32 -22.73
C ALA A 76 43.80 18.99 -21.99
N ARG A 77 44.86 18.32 -21.52
CA ARG A 77 44.74 17.12 -20.68
C ARG A 77 44.05 17.40 -19.35
N ALA A 78 44.38 18.52 -18.70
CA ALA A 78 43.77 18.91 -17.45
C ALA A 78 42.27 19.21 -17.64
N GLY A 79 41.91 20.00 -18.65
CA GLY A 79 40.51 20.31 -18.95
C GLY A 79 39.70 19.07 -19.33
N ALA A 80 40.27 18.15 -20.11
CA ALA A 80 39.61 16.88 -20.43
C ALA A 80 39.41 15.98 -19.20
N ALA A 81 40.33 16.01 -18.23
CA ALA A 81 40.20 15.25 -16.99
C ALA A 81 39.12 15.83 -16.07
N GLU A 82 39.08 17.16 -15.93
CA GLU A 82 38.05 17.87 -15.16
C GLU A 82 36.66 17.65 -15.73
N ALA A 83 36.50 17.81 -17.05
CA ALA A 83 35.23 17.56 -17.71
C ALA A 83 34.75 16.11 -17.58
N ARG A 84 35.67 15.15 -17.59
CA ARG A 84 35.34 13.74 -17.36
C ARG A 84 34.87 13.51 -15.93
N GLU A 85 35.52 14.14 -14.95
CA GLU A 85 35.11 14.07 -13.56
C GLU A 85 33.72 14.68 -13.35
N GLU A 86 33.43 15.81 -13.99
CA GLU A 86 32.08 16.42 -13.97
C GLU A 86 31.03 15.50 -14.58
N LEU A 87 31.33 14.87 -15.73
CA LEU A 87 30.44 13.91 -16.37
C LEU A 87 30.18 12.69 -15.46
N ASP A 88 31.22 12.15 -14.85
CA ASP A 88 31.10 11.02 -13.92
C ASP A 88 30.21 11.40 -12.71
N GLN A 89 30.31 12.62 -12.20
CA GLN A 89 29.44 13.12 -11.11
C GLN A 89 27.98 13.25 -11.56
N VAL A 90 27.73 13.74 -12.78
CA VAL A 90 26.37 13.84 -13.33
C VAL A 90 25.77 12.45 -13.54
N ASP A 91 26.54 11.49 -14.04
CA ASP A 91 26.12 10.11 -14.23
C ASP A 91 25.73 9.43 -12.91
N VAL A 92 26.46 9.71 -11.82
CA VAL A 92 26.08 9.23 -10.48
C VAL A 92 24.72 9.78 -10.07
N ARG A 93 24.52 11.10 -10.20
CA ARG A 93 23.23 11.74 -9.85
C ARG A 93 22.08 11.22 -10.71
N LEU A 94 22.33 10.96 -11.99
CA LEU A 94 21.33 10.38 -12.88
C LEU A 94 20.87 9.02 -12.34
N ARG A 95 21.81 8.13 -11.99
CA ARG A 95 21.49 6.80 -11.43
C ARG A 95 20.70 6.88 -10.14
N GLU A 96 20.99 7.86 -9.27
CA GLU A 96 20.21 8.10 -8.04
C GLU A 96 18.76 8.45 -8.36
N VAL A 97 18.53 9.39 -9.29
CA VAL A 97 17.18 9.78 -9.71
C VAL A 97 16.43 8.64 -10.39
N GLU A 98 17.11 7.86 -11.22
CA GLU A 98 16.53 6.68 -11.87
C GLU A 98 16.08 5.63 -10.86
N TYR A 99 16.88 5.40 -9.83
CA TYR A 99 16.52 4.51 -8.73
C TYR A 99 15.28 5.02 -7.97
N GLU A 100 15.24 6.31 -7.64
CA GLU A 100 14.09 6.92 -6.96
C GLU A 100 12.81 6.84 -7.81
N ARG A 101 12.91 7.14 -9.11
CA ARG A 101 11.80 6.99 -10.06
C ARG A 101 11.25 5.56 -10.03
N ASP A 102 12.12 4.56 -10.12
CA ASP A 102 11.71 3.16 -10.16
C ASP A 102 11.12 2.71 -8.82
N ARG A 103 11.65 3.20 -7.70
CA ARG A 103 11.10 2.97 -6.37
C ARG A 103 9.70 3.55 -6.26
N VAL A 104 9.51 4.83 -6.61
CA VAL A 104 8.20 5.50 -6.57
C VAL A 104 7.22 4.76 -7.45
N ARG A 105 7.61 4.38 -8.68
CA ARG A 105 6.76 3.61 -9.58
C ARG A 105 6.28 2.29 -8.95
N LYS A 106 7.18 1.53 -8.31
CA LYS A 106 6.81 0.29 -7.60
C LYS A 106 5.88 0.56 -6.42
N GLU A 107 6.08 1.65 -5.68
CA GLU A 107 5.17 2.04 -4.60
C GLU A 107 3.81 2.48 -5.13
N THR A 108 3.75 3.26 -6.22
CA THR A 108 2.50 3.63 -6.90
C THR A 108 1.75 2.40 -7.39
N GLU A 109 2.42 1.42 -7.99
CA GLU A 109 1.79 0.17 -8.41
C GLU A 109 1.19 -0.61 -7.23
N LYS A 110 1.83 -0.57 -6.04
CA LYS A 110 1.25 -1.16 -4.83
C LYS A 110 0.01 -0.40 -4.38
N CYS A 111 0.04 0.93 -4.40
CA CYS A 111 -1.11 1.76 -4.05
C CYS A 111 -2.28 1.58 -5.03
N LEU A 112 -2.01 1.37 -6.33
CA LEU A 112 -3.04 1.09 -7.33
C LEU A 112 -3.69 -0.29 -7.17
N ARG A 113 -2.98 -1.25 -6.58
CA ARG A 113 -3.52 -2.57 -6.22
C ARG A 113 -4.22 -2.58 -4.86
N TYR A 114 -4.36 -1.43 -4.22
CA TYR A 114 -5.15 -1.33 -3.00
C TYR A 114 -6.61 -1.60 -3.35
N GLU A 115 -7.08 -2.79 -2.99
CA GLU A 115 -8.48 -3.13 -3.04
C GLU A 115 -9.11 -2.77 -1.69
N PRO A 116 -10.06 -1.84 -1.64
CA PRO A 116 -10.69 -1.45 -0.39
C PRO A 116 -11.44 -2.64 0.20
N ILE A 117 -11.25 -2.93 1.49
CA ILE A 117 -11.90 -4.09 2.15
C ILE A 117 -13.43 -4.08 1.98
N HIS A 118 -14.04 -2.91 1.88
CA HIS A 118 -15.49 -2.77 1.68
C HIS A 118 -15.98 -3.28 0.32
N SER A 119 -15.12 -3.41 -0.71
CA SER A 119 -15.52 -4.00 -2.00
C SER A 119 -15.83 -5.50 -1.88
N ALA A 120 -15.23 -6.17 -0.90
CA ALA A 120 -15.44 -7.59 -0.63
C ALA A 120 -16.61 -7.86 0.33
N MET A 121 -17.24 -6.82 0.90
CA MET A 121 -18.38 -6.95 1.80
C MET A 121 -19.68 -7.10 1.01
N ASP A 122 -20.53 -8.04 1.44
CA ASP A 122 -21.86 -8.24 0.89
C ASP A 122 -22.81 -7.13 1.40
N SER A 123 -22.77 -5.99 0.70
CA SER A 123 -23.61 -4.83 0.99
C SER A 123 -24.94 -4.90 0.22
N PRO A 124 -26.07 -4.41 0.77
CA PRO A 124 -27.33 -4.32 0.06
C PRO A 124 -27.17 -3.49 -1.22
N SER A 125 -27.91 -3.88 -2.25
CA SER A 125 -27.98 -3.12 -3.49
C SER A 125 -28.37 -1.65 -3.26
N VAL A 126 -27.93 -0.79 -4.17
CA VAL A 126 -28.23 0.66 -4.18
C VAL A 126 -29.71 0.94 -3.96
N GLU A 127 -30.56 0.21 -4.66
CA GLU A 127 -32.01 0.37 -4.66
C GLU A 127 -32.59 0.01 -3.29
N THR A 128 -32.19 -1.14 -2.74
CA THR A 128 -32.63 -1.57 -1.41
C THR A 128 -32.16 -0.67 -0.27
N PHE A 129 -31.08 0.08 -0.46
CA PHE A 129 -30.63 1.10 0.48
C PHE A 129 -31.56 2.32 0.42
N PHE A 130 -31.82 2.86 -0.77
CA PHE A 130 -32.69 4.03 -0.91
C PHE A 130 -34.14 3.79 -0.45
N GLU A 131 -34.64 2.56 -0.51
CA GLU A 131 -35.96 2.20 0.02
C GLU A 131 -36.04 2.23 1.56
N LYS A 132 -34.93 2.03 2.26
CA LYS A 132 -34.88 1.86 3.72
C LYS A 132 -34.47 3.11 4.48
N VAL A 133 -33.88 4.07 3.78
CA VAL A 133 -33.21 5.24 4.37
C VAL A 133 -34.14 6.45 4.36
N GLU A 134 -34.01 7.27 5.40
CA GLU A 134 -34.78 8.50 5.54
C GLU A 134 -34.47 9.52 4.42
N PRO A 135 -35.47 10.30 3.95
CA PRO A 135 -35.28 11.28 2.87
C PRO A 135 -34.18 12.30 3.15
N SER A 136 -33.93 12.63 4.42
CA SER A 136 -32.90 13.57 4.85
C SER A 136 -31.47 13.10 4.55
N MET A 137 -31.22 11.78 4.57
CA MET A 137 -29.92 11.20 4.17
C MET A 137 -29.75 11.21 2.65
N ILE A 138 -30.85 11.11 1.90
CA ILE A 138 -30.84 11.17 0.43
C ILE A 138 -30.52 12.58 -0.05
N GLU A 139 -31.03 13.61 0.62
CA GLU A 139 -30.73 15.01 0.31
C GLU A 139 -29.24 15.37 0.52
N GLN A 140 -28.57 14.71 1.46
CA GLN A 140 -27.13 14.87 1.69
C GLN A 140 -26.28 14.24 0.58
N LEU A 141 -26.83 13.25 -0.13
CA LEU A 141 -26.19 12.55 -1.25
C LEU A 141 -26.46 13.30 -2.57
N SER A 142 -26.01 14.56 -2.66
CA SER A 142 -26.15 15.35 -3.89
C SER A 142 -25.37 14.70 -5.05
N PRO A 143 -25.98 14.43 -6.22
CA PRO A 143 -25.34 13.78 -7.37
C PRO A 143 -24.31 14.65 -8.08
N THR A 144 -24.20 15.93 -7.70
CA THR A 144 -23.36 16.92 -8.38
C THR A 144 -21.93 16.98 -7.83
N HIS A 145 -21.64 16.28 -6.74
CA HIS A 145 -20.30 16.23 -6.16
C HIS A 145 -19.43 15.20 -6.86
N GLU A 146 -18.16 15.55 -7.17
CA GLU A 146 -17.18 14.60 -7.73
C GLU A 146 -16.99 13.37 -6.83
N ASP A 147 -17.20 13.54 -5.52
CA ASP A 147 -17.08 12.47 -4.51
C ASP A 147 -18.38 11.69 -4.28
N HIS A 148 -19.44 11.92 -5.07
CA HIS A 148 -20.77 11.35 -4.83
C HIS A 148 -20.75 9.84 -4.60
N GLN A 149 -19.98 9.09 -5.41
CA GLN A 149 -19.88 7.63 -5.27
C GLN A 149 -19.21 7.21 -3.95
N GLN A 150 -18.20 7.95 -3.51
CA GLN A 150 -17.51 7.68 -2.25
C GLN A 150 -18.41 7.99 -1.06
N THR A 151 -19.05 9.16 -1.07
CA THR A 151 -20.01 9.55 -0.03
C THR A 151 -21.15 8.55 0.07
N LEU A 152 -21.73 8.13 -1.05
CA LEU A 152 -22.78 7.12 -1.11
C LEU A 152 -22.33 5.76 -0.56
N THR A 153 -21.08 5.35 -0.83
CA THR A 153 -20.52 4.11 -0.26
C THR A 153 -20.35 4.23 1.24
N ILE A 154 -19.85 5.37 1.74
CA ILE A 154 -19.68 5.63 3.17
C ILE A 154 -21.02 5.58 3.90
N THR A 155 -22.03 6.32 3.41
CA THR A 155 -23.34 6.38 4.04
C THR A 155 -24.03 5.01 4.07
N ARG A 156 -23.80 4.16 3.05
CA ARG A 156 -24.27 2.77 3.08
C ARG A 156 -23.65 1.94 4.18
N LEU A 157 -22.32 2.02 4.31
CA LEU A 157 -21.60 1.29 5.35
C LEU A 157 -22.00 1.76 6.75
N GLU A 158 -22.23 3.06 6.93
CA GLU A 158 -22.73 3.63 8.19
C GLU A 158 -24.12 3.09 8.53
N HIS A 159 -25.04 3.07 7.55
CA HIS A 159 -26.37 2.50 7.74
C HIS A 159 -26.33 0.99 8.06
N GLU A 160 -25.49 0.22 7.36
CA GLU A 160 -25.30 -1.20 7.68
C GLU A 160 -24.76 -1.42 9.09
N LEU A 161 -23.82 -0.60 9.52
CA LEU A 161 -23.28 -0.65 10.88
C LEU A 161 -24.39 -0.41 11.91
N GLU A 162 -25.21 0.62 11.71
CA GLU A 162 -26.36 0.89 12.60
C GLU A 162 -27.34 -0.28 12.64
N GLU A 163 -27.63 -0.89 11.49
CA GLU A 163 -28.51 -2.05 11.39
C GLU A 163 -27.92 -3.29 12.09
N ILE A 164 -26.61 -3.53 11.98
CA ILE A 164 -25.92 -4.60 12.71
C ILE A 164 -26.03 -4.36 14.22
N LEU A 165 -25.74 -3.14 14.68
CA LEU A 165 -25.82 -2.79 16.10
C LEU A 165 -27.24 -2.97 16.66
N LYS A 166 -28.28 -2.58 15.89
CA LYS A 166 -29.69 -2.83 16.27
C LYS A 166 -29.98 -4.33 16.40
N ARG A 167 -29.52 -5.15 15.45
CA ARG A 167 -29.73 -6.61 15.47
C ARG A 167 -28.98 -7.28 16.60
N GLU A 168 -27.75 -6.84 16.91
CA GLU A 168 -26.98 -7.33 18.05
C GLU A 168 -27.68 -7.01 19.38
N ALA A 169 -28.19 -5.78 19.53
CA ALA A 169 -28.95 -5.39 20.72
C ALA A 169 -30.24 -6.23 20.87
N GLN A 170 -30.96 -6.48 19.78
CA GLN A 170 -32.13 -7.36 19.78
C GLN A 170 -31.76 -8.81 20.13
N ALA A 171 -30.68 -9.35 19.56
CA ALA A 171 -30.21 -10.70 19.84
C ALA A 171 -29.78 -10.86 21.30
N ALA A 172 -29.11 -9.84 21.87
CA ALA A 172 -28.74 -9.81 23.28
C ALA A 172 -29.99 -9.78 24.19
N GLN A 173 -30.98 -8.97 23.84
CA GLN A 173 -32.24 -8.89 24.58
C GLN A 173 -33.03 -10.21 24.51
N LEU A 174 -33.19 -10.80 23.32
CA LEU A 174 -33.83 -12.11 23.14
C LEU A 174 -33.08 -13.22 23.90
N THR A 175 -31.76 -13.15 23.94
CA THR A 175 -30.93 -14.08 24.73
C THR A 175 -31.23 -13.97 26.22
N LYS A 176 -31.30 -12.74 26.73
CA LYS A 176 -31.64 -12.45 28.13
C LYS A 176 -33.04 -12.95 28.48
N ASP A 177 -34.02 -12.71 27.60
CA ASP A 177 -35.40 -13.13 27.80
C ASP A 177 -35.53 -14.66 27.77
N ARG A 178 -34.87 -15.32 26.81
CA ARG A 178 -34.75 -16.80 26.79
C ARG A 178 -34.22 -17.34 28.11
N ASP A 179 -33.14 -16.78 28.64
CA ASP A 179 -32.54 -17.25 29.89
C ASP A 179 -33.46 -17.03 31.09
N ALA A 180 -34.22 -15.93 31.09
CA ALA A 180 -35.26 -15.67 32.09
C ALA A 180 -36.39 -16.72 32.01
N TYR A 181 -36.87 -17.03 30.80
CA TYR A 181 -37.88 -18.07 30.59
C TYR A 181 -37.40 -19.45 31.00
N ILE A 182 -36.14 -19.81 30.73
CA ILE A 182 -35.55 -21.08 31.17
C ILE A 182 -35.54 -21.17 32.70
N ARG A 183 -35.18 -20.08 33.40
CA ARG A 183 -35.21 -20.03 34.87
C ARG A 183 -36.63 -20.15 35.41
N ALA A 184 -37.57 -19.38 34.88
CA ALA A 184 -38.97 -19.44 35.28
C ALA A 184 -39.56 -20.85 35.04
N LYS A 185 -39.26 -21.48 33.90
CA LYS A 185 -39.67 -22.86 33.59
C LYS A 185 -39.12 -23.86 34.60
N LYS A 186 -37.84 -23.73 35.00
CA LYS A 186 -37.24 -24.59 36.05
C LYS A 186 -37.94 -24.39 37.40
N GLU A 187 -38.23 -23.15 37.78
CA GLU A 187 -38.92 -22.85 39.04
C GLU A 187 -40.35 -23.38 39.05
N ILE A 188 -41.12 -23.17 37.97
CA ILE A 188 -42.47 -23.72 37.83
C ILE A 188 -42.43 -25.24 37.93
N LYS A 189 -41.49 -25.90 37.23
CA LYS A 189 -41.32 -27.35 37.30
C LYS A 189 -41.10 -27.82 38.75
N MET A 190 -40.20 -27.17 39.50
CA MET A 190 -39.96 -27.52 40.90
C MET A 190 -41.22 -27.36 41.77
N LYS A 191 -42.00 -26.28 41.55
CA LYS A 191 -43.26 -26.06 42.28
C LYS A 191 -44.33 -27.10 41.91
N THR A 192 -44.45 -27.46 40.64
CA THR A 192 -45.37 -28.50 40.18
C THR A 192 -44.99 -29.86 40.76
N ASP A 193 -43.71 -30.24 40.70
CA ASP A 193 -43.21 -31.48 41.30
C ASP A 193 -43.52 -31.54 42.81
N ALA A 194 -43.41 -30.41 43.53
CA ALA A 194 -43.79 -30.32 44.94
C ALA A 194 -45.31 -30.47 45.15
N VAL A 195 -46.15 -29.82 44.33
CA VAL A 195 -47.61 -29.97 44.38
C VAL A 195 -48.02 -31.42 44.13
N ASP A 196 -47.38 -32.13 43.20
CA ASP A 196 -47.65 -33.55 42.92
C ASP A 196 -47.36 -34.43 44.14
N VAL A 197 -46.25 -34.17 44.84
CA VAL A 197 -45.92 -34.86 46.11
C VAL A 197 -46.97 -34.56 47.19
N HIS A 198 -47.35 -33.29 47.36
CA HIS A 198 -48.38 -32.90 48.33
C HIS A 198 -49.74 -33.52 48.02
N LEU A 199 -50.13 -33.55 46.75
CA LEU A 199 -51.39 -34.16 46.30
C LEU A 199 -51.38 -35.68 46.53
N GLY A 200 -50.27 -36.35 46.24
CA GLY A 200 -50.10 -37.78 46.53
C GLY A 200 -50.22 -38.08 48.03
N ASN A 201 -49.63 -37.25 48.90
CA ASN A 201 -49.75 -37.38 50.35
C ASN A 201 -51.17 -37.08 50.85
N PHE A 202 -51.82 -36.06 50.28
CA PHE A 202 -53.21 -35.73 50.58
C PHE A 202 -54.14 -36.89 50.20
N ALA A 203 -54.01 -37.46 49.01
CA ALA A 203 -54.81 -38.61 48.57
C ALA A 203 -54.66 -39.83 49.50
N LYS A 204 -53.43 -40.15 49.92
CA LYS A 204 -53.19 -41.21 50.92
C LYS A 204 -53.89 -40.91 52.25
N THR A 205 -53.81 -39.67 52.72
CA THR A 205 -54.42 -39.25 53.98
C THR A 205 -55.95 -39.24 53.89
N ALA A 206 -56.50 -38.73 52.79
CA ALA A 206 -57.94 -38.74 52.51
C ALA A 206 -58.49 -40.17 52.42
N ASN A 207 -57.78 -41.09 51.77
CA ASN A 207 -58.15 -42.51 51.75
C ASN A 207 -58.11 -43.14 53.15
N ALA A 208 -57.11 -42.81 53.98
CA ALA A 208 -57.02 -43.29 55.35
C ALA A 208 -58.15 -42.73 56.24
N VAL A 209 -58.50 -41.45 56.11
CA VAL A 209 -59.63 -40.84 56.81
C VAL A 209 -60.95 -41.41 56.31
N GLY A 210 -61.12 -41.55 55.00
CA GLY A 210 -62.30 -42.16 54.39
C GLY A 210 -62.54 -43.59 54.87
N SER A 211 -61.47 -44.40 54.98
CA SER A 211 -61.51 -45.72 55.63
C SER A 211 -61.99 -45.61 57.07
N LYS A 212 -61.37 -44.75 57.90
CA LYS A 212 -61.78 -44.60 59.30
C LYS A 212 -63.21 -44.10 59.48
N VAL A 213 -63.68 -43.19 58.63
CA VAL A 213 -65.07 -42.70 58.64
C VAL A 213 -66.03 -43.81 58.24
N LYS A 214 -65.68 -44.63 57.25
CA LYS A 214 -66.44 -45.82 56.88
C LYS A 214 -66.51 -46.81 58.06
N ASP A 215 -65.38 -47.07 58.72
CA ASP A 215 -65.32 -47.96 59.89
C ASP A 215 -66.20 -47.42 61.03
N VAL A 216 -66.20 -46.11 61.29
CA VAL A 216 -67.06 -45.47 62.31
C VAL A 216 -68.55 -45.52 61.92
N ALA A 217 -68.87 -45.36 60.63
CA ALA A 217 -70.24 -45.46 60.12
C ALA A 217 -70.78 -46.90 60.21
N GLU A 218 -69.94 -47.92 59.97
CA GLU A 218 -70.30 -49.33 60.10
C GLU A 218 -70.50 -49.74 61.57
N VAL A 219 -69.76 -49.15 62.52
CA VAL A 219 -69.96 -49.38 63.97
C VAL A 219 -71.27 -48.79 64.52
N HIS A 220 -71.86 -47.78 63.86
CA HIS A 220 -73.15 -47.18 64.26
C HIS A 220 -74.37 -47.74 63.49
N ALA A 221 -74.20 -48.76 62.64
CA ALA A 221 -75.33 -49.46 62.01
C ALA A 221 -75.97 -50.44 63.02
N PRO A 222 -77.26 -50.31 63.38
CA PRO A 222 -77.90 -51.22 64.32
C PRO A 222 -78.10 -52.59 63.66
N THR A 223 -77.52 -53.63 64.26
CA THR A 223 -77.71 -55.01 63.81
C THR A 223 -79.05 -55.56 64.31
N VAL A 224 -80.00 -55.70 63.40
CA VAL A 224 -81.21 -56.52 63.60
C VAL A 224 -80.87 -57.94 63.11
N SER A 225 -80.73 -58.89 64.03
CA SER A 225 -80.62 -60.31 63.71
C SER A 225 -82.00 -60.98 63.77
N VAL A 226 -82.50 -61.41 62.62
CA VAL A 226 -83.68 -62.27 62.48
C VAL A 226 -83.21 -63.73 62.43
N SER A 227 -83.53 -64.52 63.46
CA SER A 227 -83.42 -65.99 63.43
C SER A 227 -84.77 -66.59 63.01
N SER A 228 -84.76 -67.38 61.94
CA SER A 228 -85.85 -68.24 61.53
C SER A 228 -85.66 -69.62 62.16
N GLY A 229 -86.70 -70.13 62.84
CA GLY A 229 -86.68 -71.40 63.58
C GLY A 229 -86.95 -72.64 62.72
N PRO A 230 -86.88 -73.82 63.34
CA PRO A 230 -87.66 -74.96 62.91
C PRO A 230 -88.53 -75.57 64.03
N SER A 231 -89.57 -76.27 63.57
CA SER A 231 -90.62 -77.09 64.22
C SER A 231 -90.41 -77.57 65.65
#